data_AF-A0AAV0CME8-F1
#
_entry.id   AF-A0AAV0CME8-F1
#
_cell.length_a   1.000
_cell.length_b   1.000
_cell.length_c   1.000
_cell.angle_alpha   90.00
_cell.angle_beta   90.00
_cell.angle_gamma   90.00
#
_symmetry.space_group_name_H-M   'P 1'
#
loop_
_entity.id
_entity.type
_entity.pdbx_description
1 polymer ?
#
loop_
_entity_poly.entity_id
_entity_poly.type
_entity_poly.pdbx_seq_one_letter_code
_entity_poly.pdbx_strand_id
1 'polypeptide(L)'
;MMHAVHMREQRVCIILNKFGQPIGPDDATLDEFSSFLGTIAHHYYFAPLVVGTWRRMPDKDSMWDYVLSKYDVALKGKKWVLSTIGSAWRVHKCRFKTRLCLQYKDNKSRWRNRPKDIPEKDFRMLLKLWNCKDYQQKCNRNKGNRALRKDNPTTGRKSYARVRAKLQTTLPNSVDIPLSTMYEATRKRTEGRQYKGSYEDTAAKIIEMKNYEEDNNEEGEAAVDGYDVVVSKEKSGGPIMCGRGVTKKDLANTKETVHQSHVMTSNDMETIMSTLRKEIEEKNEKKDAELEQMRKEREVEKQK
;
A
#
# COMPACT_ATOMS: atom_id res chain seq x y z
N MET A 1 -22.76 -7.15 -10.62
CA MET A 1 -22.00 -8.38 -10.92
C MET A 1 -21.07 -8.61 -9.75
N MET A 2 -21.29 -9.65 -8.95
CA MET A 2 -20.33 -9.99 -7.88
C MET A 2 -19.01 -10.38 -8.54
N HIS A 3 -17.90 -9.78 -8.10
CA HIS A 3 -16.57 -10.19 -8.56
C HIS A 3 -16.38 -11.68 -8.25
N ALA A 4 -15.86 -12.47 -9.20
CA ALA A 4 -15.61 -13.91 -9.02
C ALA A 4 -14.82 -14.23 -7.74
N VAL A 5 -13.97 -13.29 -7.31
CA VAL A 5 -13.21 -13.33 -6.04
C VAL A 5 -14.09 -13.57 -4.81
N HIS A 6 -15.33 -13.08 -4.78
CA HIS A 6 -16.21 -13.28 -3.62
C HIS A 6 -16.64 -14.74 -3.46
N MET A 7 -16.68 -15.50 -4.55
CA MET A 7 -17.02 -16.94 -4.57
C MET A 7 -15.79 -17.84 -4.50
N ARG A 8 -14.58 -17.26 -4.45
CA ARG A 8 -13.34 -18.03 -4.40
C ARG A 8 -13.23 -18.78 -3.07
N GLU A 9 -12.91 -20.06 -3.15
CA GLU A 9 -12.65 -20.94 -1.99
C GLU A 9 -11.14 -21.07 -1.71
N GLN A 10 -10.33 -21.15 -2.77
CA GLN A 10 -8.87 -21.25 -2.65
C GLN A 10 -8.23 -19.89 -2.38
N ARG A 11 -7.37 -19.79 -1.37
CA ARG A 11 -6.68 -18.53 -1.05
C ARG A 11 -5.48 -18.32 -1.98
N VAL A 12 -5.33 -17.10 -2.46
CA VAL A 12 -4.16 -16.70 -3.25
C VAL A 12 -3.17 -15.96 -2.35
N CYS A 13 -1.91 -16.39 -2.37
CA CYS A 13 -0.84 -15.75 -1.59
C CYS A 13 -0.41 -14.43 -2.23
N ILE A 14 -0.25 -13.39 -1.41
CA ILE A 14 0.22 -12.07 -1.82
C ILE A 14 1.63 -11.82 -1.29
N ILE A 15 2.57 -11.60 -2.20
CA ILE A 15 3.97 -11.32 -1.87
C ILE A 15 4.11 -9.85 -1.51
N LEU A 16 4.65 -9.59 -0.32
CA LEU A 16 4.80 -8.25 0.25
C LEU A 16 6.27 -7.85 0.39
N ASN A 17 6.58 -6.58 0.11
CA ASN A 17 7.91 -6.01 0.37
C ASN A 17 8.16 -5.77 1.89
N LYS A 18 9.33 -5.19 2.21
CA LYS A 18 9.72 -4.83 3.60
C LYS A 18 8.72 -3.89 4.30
N PHE A 19 8.00 -3.07 3.54
CA PHE A 19 6.99 -2.14 4.05
C PHE A 19 5.56 -2.69 4.08
N GLY A 20 5.37 -3.99 3.82
CA GLY A 20 4.04 -4.61 3.77
C GLY A 20 3.21 -4.22 2.54
N GLN A 21 3.84 -3.75 1.47
CA GLN A 21 3.17 -3.40 0.22
C GLN A 21 3.21 -4.57 -0.77
N PRO A 22 2.13 -4.84 -1.50
CA PRO A 22 2.09 -5.95 -2.44
C PRO A 22 2.95 -5.69 -3.69
N ILE A 23 3.78 -6.67 -4.01
CA ILE A 23 4.72 -6.67 -5.13
C ILE A 23 4.62 -7.93 -6.02
N GLY A 24 3.98 -9.00 -5.56
CA GLY A 24 3.73 -10.21 -6.35
C GLY A 24 2.53 -11.03 -5.84
N PRO A 25 2.20 -12.19 -6.44
CA PRO A 25 3.06 -12.97 -7.34
C PRO A 25 3.17 -12.42 -8.76
N ASP A 26 2.07 -11.96 -9.36
CA ASP A 26 2.04 -11.40 -10.71
C ASP A 26 1.18 -10.12 -10.78
N ASP A 27 1.33 -9.38 -11.88
CA ASP A 27 0.68 -8.08 -12.06
C ASP A 27 -0.86 -8.17 -12.12
N ALA A 28 -1.42 -9.28 -12.64
CA ALA A 28 -2.86 -9.46 -12.79
C ALA A 28 -3.52 -9.81 -11.45
N THR A 29 -2.90 -10.70 -10.66
CA THR A 29 -3.34 -11.03 -9.30
C THR A 29 -3.37 -9.80 -8.40
N LEU A 30 -2.36 -8.92 -8.51
CA LEU A 30 -2.33 -7.69 -7.71
C LEU A 30 -3.39 -6.66 -8.13
N ASP A 31 -3.69 -6.58 -9.42
CA ASP A 31 -4.75 -5.75 -9.96
C ASP A 31 -6.14 -6.26 -9.54
N GLU A 32 -6.35 -7.57 -9.56
CA GLU A 32 -7.54 -8.24 -9.03
C GLU A 32 -7.68 -7.98 -7.52
N PHE A 33 -6.61 -8.21 -6.75
CA PHE A 33 -6.59 -7.97 -5.31
C PHE A 33 -6.97 -6.53 -4.97
N SER A 34 -6.36 -5.55 -5.65
CA SER A 34 -6.68 -4.14 -5.47
C SER A 34 -8.14 -3.81 -5.83
N SER A 35 -8.69 -4.48 -6.84
CA SER A 35 -10.09 -4.31 -7.26
C SER A 35 -11.07 -4.91 -6.24
N PHE A 36 -10.76 -6.09 -5.71
CA PHE A 36 -11.49 -6.73 -4.61
C PHE A 36 -11.52 -5.86 -3.35
N LEU A 37 -10.40 -5.25 -2.95
CA LEU A 37 -10.41 -4.29 -1.83
C LEU A 37 -11.35 -3.10 -2.09
N GLY A 38 -11.50 -2.71 -3.36
CA GLY A 38 -12.47 -1.71 -3.79
C GLY A 38 -13.93 -2.16 -3.63
N THR A 39 -14.24 -3.44 -3.82
CA THR A 39 -15.61 -3.94 -3.64
C THR A 39 -16.02 -3.94 -2.18
N ILE A 40 -15.12 -4.31 -1.27
CA ILE A 40 -15.33 -4.17 0.18
C ILE A 40 -15.64 -2.72 0.54
N ALA A 41 -14.88 -1.77 -0.01
CA ALA A 41 -15.07 -0.34 0.22
C ALA A 41 -16.39 0.24 -0.33
N HIS A 42 -17.04 -0.47 -1.26
CA HIS A 42 -18.33 -0.08 -1.85
C HIS A 42 -19.52 -0.73 -1.14
N HIS A 43 -19.28 -1.79 -0.37
CA HIS A 43 -20.33 -2.54 0.28
C HIS A 43 -20.81 -1.82 1.55
N TYR A 44 -22.10 -1.50 1.62
CA TYR A 44 -22.65 -0.69 2.71
C TYR A 44 -22.39 -1.29 4.11
N TYR A 45 -22.52 -2.62 4.27
CA TYR A 45 -22.32 -3.28 5.56
C TYR A 45 -20.88 -3.19 6.07
N PHE A 46 -19.90 -3.24 5.16
CA PHE A 46 -18.50 -3.08 5.54
C PHE A 46 -18.18 -1.60 5.73
N ALA A 47 -18.50 -0.75 4.75
CA ALA A 47 -18.04 0.62 4.71
C ALA A 47 -19.20 1.63 4.50
N PRO A 48 -20.02 1.89 5.53
CA PRO A 48 -21.17 2.79 5.42
C PRO A 48 -20.76 4.19 4.96
N LEU A 49 -21.54 4.77 4.05
CA LEU A 49 -21.28 6.10 3.50
C LEU A 49 -21.54 7.21 4.52
N VAL A 50 -22.39 6.98 5.53
CA VAL A 50 -22.72 7.96 6.58
C VAL A 50 -21.51 8.34 7.42
N VAL A 51 -20.53 7.42 7.57
CA VAL A 51 -19.33 7.64 8.38
C VAL A 51 -18.57 8.87 7.88
N GLY A 52 -18.31 9.82 8.78
CA GLY A 52 -17.69 11.09 8.43
C GLY A 52 -16.22 10.97 8.00
N THR A 53 -15.46 10.06 8.60
CA THR A 53 -14.01 9.93 8.39
C THR A 53 -13.54 8.49 8.57
N TRP A 54 -12.61 8.03 7.73
CA TRP A 54 -12.07 6.66 7.75
C TRP A 54 -11.47 6.25 9.11
N ARG A 55 -10.91 7.18 9.86
CA ARG A 55 -10.40 6.92 11.21
C ARG A 55 -11.48 6.34 12.13
N ARG A 56 -12.73 6.83 12.01
CA ARG A 56 -13.90 6.41 12.77
C ARG A 56 -14.72 5.30 12.06
N MET A 57 -14.18 4.67 11.01
CA MET A 57 -14.86 3.55 10.37
C MET A 57 -14.97 2.40 11.39
N PRO A 58 -16.19 1.90 11.67
CA PRO A 58 -16.37 0.76 12.55
C PRO A 58 -15.75 -0.49 11.94
N ASP A 59 -15.40 -1.44 12.80
CA ASP A 59 -15.14 -2.84 12.45
C ASP A 59 -14.21 -3.05 11.23
N LYS A 60 -13.01 -2.44 11.30
CA LYS A 60 -11.97 -2.67 10.29
C LYS A 60 -11.38 -4.09 10.37
N ASP A 61 -11.55 -4.74 11.51
CA ASP A 61 -11.05 -6.09 11.72
C ASP A 61 -11.89 -7.10 10.93
N SER A 62 -13.22 -6.97 10.87
CA SER A 62 -14.01 -7.82 9.97
C SER A 62 -13.67 -7.64 8.50
N MET A 63 -13.33 -6.42 8.06
CA MET A 63 -12.82 -6.20 6.69
C MET A 63 -11.52 -6.96 6.47
N TRP A 64 -10.64 -6.98 7.46
CA TRP A 64 -9.36 -7.68 7.40
C TRP A 64 -9.56 -9.20 7.39
N ASP A 65 -10.42 -9.72 8.26
CA ASP A 65 -10.75 -11.15 8.33
C ASP A 65 -11.41 -11.62 7.04
N TYR A 66 -12.29 -10.79 6.45
CA TYR A 66 -12.87 -11.08 5.14
C TYR A 66 -11.81 -11.13 4.04
N VAL A 67 -10.82 -10.24 4.08
CA VAL A 67 -9.67 -10.31 3.13
C VAL A 67 -8.89 -11.61 3.33
N LEU A 68 -8.59 -11.99 4.57
CA LEU A 68 -7.88 -13.23 4.89
C LEU A 68 -8.65 -14.50 4.51
N SER A 69 -9.99 -14.42 4.44
CA SER A 69 -10.81 -15.53 3.96
C SER A 69 -10.56 -15.83 2.47
N LYS A 70 -10.11 -14.83 1.68
CA LYS A 70 -9.94 -14.93 0.22
C LYS A 70 -8.48 -14.90 -0.25
N TYR A 71 -7.59 -14.30 0.53
CA TYR A 71 -6.18 -14.14 0.21
C TYR A 71 -5.31 -14.50 1.41
N ASP A 72 -4.17 -15.10 1.15
CA ASP A 72 -3.13 -15.25 2.18
C ASP A 72 -2.22 -14.02 2.16
N VAL A 73 -2.34 -13.20 3.21
CA VAL A 73 -1.64 -11.93 3.34
C VAL A 73 -1.00 -11.87 4.72
N ALA A 74 0.33 -11.79 4.77
CA ALA A 74 1.05 -11.65 6.02
C ALA A 74 0.60 -10.40 6.81
N LEU A 75 0.62 -10.49 8.15
CA LEU A 75 0.09 -9.46 9.05
C LEU A 75 0.68 -8.06 8.79
N LYS A 76 1.94 -7.97 8.36
CA LYS A 76 2.60 -6.71 7.95
C LYS A 76 1.84 -5.95 6.85
N GLY A 77 1.04 -6.65 6.04
CA GLY A 77 0.20 -6.08 4.99
C GLY A 77 -1.11 -5.45 5.48
N LYS A 78 -1.56 -5.72 6.72
CA LYS A 78 -2.85 -5.24 7.26
C LYS A 78 -2.99 -3.72 7.15
N LYS A 79 -1.93 -2.97 7.52
CA LYS A 79 -1.88 -1.50 7.41
C LYS A 79 -2.11 -1.03 5.97
N TRP A 80 -1.46 -1.67 5.01
CA TRP A 80 -1.61 -1.34 3.59
C TRP A 80 -3.02 -1.63 3.10
N VAL A 81 -3.55 -2.83 3.40
CA VAL A 81 -4.89 -3.27 2.97
C VAL A 81 -5.96 -2.31 3.47
N LEU A 82 -6.00 -2.04 4.78
CA LEU A 82 -6.97 -1.11 5.37
C LEU A 82 -6.80 0.31 4.82
N SER A 83 -5.56 0.76 4.55
CA SER A 83 -5.35 2.05 3.90
C SER A 83 -5.89 2.10 2.47
N THR A 84 -5.80 0.98 1.73
CA THR A 84 -6.31 0.86 0.37
C THR A 84 -7.83 0.89 0.35
N ILE A 85 -8.49 0.08 1.18
CA ILE A 85 -9.95 0.08 1.35
C ILE A 85 -10.42 1.49 1.72
N GLY A 86 -9.78 2.15 2.70
CA GLY A 86 -10.15 3.50 3.11
C GLY A 86 -9.95 4.59 2.06
N SER A 87 -9.01 4.39 1.14
CA SER A 87 -8.87 5.26 -0.02
C SER A 87 -9.96 5.01 -1.06
N ALA A 88 -10.26 3.74 -1.36
CA ALA A 88 -11.34 3.37 -2.25
C ALA A 88 -12.69 3.87 -1.73
N TRP A 89 -12.96 3.74 -0.43
CA TRP A 89 -14.19 4.23 0.21
C TRP A 89 -14.37 5.75 0.06
N ARG A 90 -13.29 6.53 0.26
CA ARG A 90 -13.33 8.00 0.05
C ARG A 90 -13.66 8.36 -1.40
N VAL A 91 -13.05 7.64 -2.34
CA VAL A 91 -13.31 7.84 -3.79
C VAL A 91 -14.75 7.45 -4.12
N HIS A 92 -15.22 6.31 -3.61
CA HIS A 92 -16.58 5.83 -3.77
C HIS A 92 -17.59 6.86 -3.25
N LYS A 93 -17.43 7.34 -2.01
CA LYS A 93 -18.27 8.37 -1.39
C LYS A 93 -18.33 9.65 -2.24
N CYS A 94 -17.19 10.09 -2.77
CA CYS A 94 -17.12 11.25 -3.67
C CYS A 94 -17.89 10.99 -4.99
N ARG A 95 -17.58 9.88 -5.68
CA ARG A 95 -18.23 9.51 -6.95
C ARG A 95 -19.73 9.30 -6.80
N PHE A 96 -20.15 8.69 -5.69
CA PHE A 96 -21.54 8.47 -5.35
C PHE A 96 -22.32 9.79 -5.27
N LYS A 97 -21.80 10.76 -4.50
CA LYS A 97 -22.36 12.12 -4.43
C LYS A 97 -22.39 12.76 -5.81
N THR A 98 -21.27 12.76 -6.53
CA THR A 98 -21.16 13.41 -7.84
C THR A 98 -22.17 12.85 -8.84
N ARG A 99 -22.30 11.51 -8.94
CA ARG A 99 -23.26 10.88 -9.84
C ARG A 99 -24.69 11.28 -9.52
N LEU A 100 -25.10 11.22 -8.25
CA LEU A 100 -26.45 11.60 -7.83
C LEU A 100 -26.74 13.09 -8.04
N CYS A 101 -25.78 13.97 -7.73
CA CYS A 101 -25.94 15.41 -7.92
C CYS A 101 -25.96 15.81 -9.40
N LEU A 102 -25.28 15.08 -10.28
CA LEU A 102 -25.32 15.31 -11.73
C LEU A 102 -26.64 14.83 -12.35
N GLN A 103 -27.16 13.68 -11.90
CA GLN A 103 -28.40 13.11 -12.43
C GLN A 103 -29.65 13.85 -11.95
N TYR A 104 -29.65 14.34 -10.71
CA TYR A 104 -30.83 14.95 -10.09
C TYR A 104 -30.49 16.32 -9.50
N LYS A 105 -31.20 17.36 -9.95
CA LYS A 105 -31.06 18.74 -9.46
C LYS A 105 -31.53 18.89 -8.01
N ASP A 106 -32.66 18.27 -7.67
CA ASP A 106 -33.33 18.47 -6.38
C ASP A 106 -33.17 17.30 -5.40
N ASN A 107 -33.22 17.62 -4.11
CA ASN A 107 -33.14 16.61 -3.05
C ASN A 107 -34.34 15.65 -3.05
N LYS A 108 -35.53 16.11 -3.45
CA LYS A 108 -36.73 15.27 -3.57
C LYS A 108 -36.53 14.17 -4.62
N SER A 109 -35.95 14.53 -5.77
CA SER A 109 -35.62 13.59 -6.85
C SER A 109 -34.48 12.64 -6.45
N ARG A 110 -33.45 13.14 -5.75
CA ARG A 110 -32.39 12.28 -5.17
C ARG A 110 -32.95 11.27 -4.17
N TRP A 111 -33.89 11.69 -3.33
CA TRP A 111 -34.57 10.82 -2.35
C TRP A 111 -35.37 9.71 -3.01
N ARG A 112 -36.17 10.05 -4.03
CA ARG A 112 -36.96 9.06 -4.79
C ARG A 112 -36.09 8.02 -5.48
N ASN A 113 -34.88 8.40 -5.89
CA ASN A 113 -33.92 7.52 -6.57
C ASN A 113 -32.82 7.02 -5.62
N ARG A 114 -33.16 6.81 -4.34
CA ARG A 114 -32.25 6.20 -3.37
C ARG A 114 -31.90 4.77 -3.81
N PRO A 115 -30.61 4.38 -3.80
CA PRO A 115 -30.23 2.98 -3.96
C PRO A 115 -30.83 2.11 -2.86
N LYS A 116 -31.34 0.92 -3.22
CA LYS A 116 -31.98 -0.01 -2.28
C LYS A 116 -31.02 -0.50 -1.19
N ASP A 117 -29.73 -0.58 -1.50
CA ASP A 117 -28.66 -1.06 -0.60
C ASP A 117 -28.36 -0.11 0.57
N ILE A 118 -28.89 1.12 0.54
CA ILE A 118 -28.66 2.14 1.58
C ILE A 118 -29.96 2.35 2.37
N PRO A 119 -29.94 2.18 3.70
CA PRO A 119 -31.07 2.47 4.56
C PRO A 119 -31.55 3.92 4.45
N GLU A 120 -32.84 4.12 4.66
CA GLU A 120 -33.51 5.43 4.56
C GLU A 120 -32.92 6.49 5.47
N LYS A 121 -32.72 6.09 6.73
CA LYS A 121 -32.14 6.93 7.77
C LYS A 121 -30.78 7.48 7.33
N ASP A 122 -29.91 6.61 6.86
CA ASP A 122 -28.56 6.93 6.43
C ASP A 122 -28.54 7.84 5.20
N PHE A 123 -29.40 7.55 4.22
CA PHE A 123 -29.50 8.39 3.03
C PHE A 123 -30.02 9.79 3.36
N ARG A 124 -30.96 9.92 4.31
CA ARG A 124 -31.45 11.22 4.79
C ARG A 124 -30.32 12.01 5.46
N MET A 125 -29.51 11.34 6.29
CA MET A 125 -28.32 11.95 6.90
C MET A 125 -27.30 12.41 5.86
N LEU A 126 -27.07 11.64 4.79
CA LEU A 126 -26.19 12.03 3.69
C LEU A 126 -26.67 13.28 2.97
N LEU A 127 -27.96 13.37 2.64
CA LEU A 127 -28.53 14.57 2.02
C LEU A 127 -28.35 15.80 2.93
N LYS A 128 -28.62 15.66 4.23
CA LYS A 128 -28.39 16.74 5.21
C LYS A 128 -26.93 17.18 5.23
N LEU A 129 -26.00 16.22 5.27
CA LEU A 129 -24.56 16.49 5.26
C LEU A 129 -24.13 17.24 3.98
N TRP A 130 -24.63 16.86 2.81
CA TRP A 130 -24.23 17.47 1.54
C TRP A 130 -24.73 18.91 1.35
N ASN A 131 -25.84 19.25 2.02
CA ASN A 131 -26.40 20.61 2.03
C ASN A 131 -25.80 21.50 3.12
N CYS A 132 -24.99 20.96 4.02
CA CYS A 132 -24.30 21.74 5.03
C CYS A 132 -23.25 22.66 4.38
N LYS A 133 -23.26 23.95 4.73
CA LYS A 133 -22.35 24.97 4.19
C LYS A 133 -20.88 24.60 4.39
N ASP A 134 -20.50 24.17 5.60
CA ASP A 134 -19.12 23.79 5.93
C ASP A 134 -18.62 22.64 5.06
N TYR A 135 -19.49 21.66 4.80
CA TYR A 135 -19.16 20.53 3.93
C TYR A 135 -18.95 20.97 2.48
N GLN A 136 -19.79 21.87 1.97
CA GLN A 136 -19.66 22.42 0.63
C GLN A 136 -18.40 23.25 0.47
N GLN A 137 -18.10 24.13 1.43
CA GLN A 137 -16.86 24.91 1.44
C GLN A 137 -15.62 24.01 1.45
N LYS A 138 -15.60 22.98 2.31
CA LYS A 138 -14.51 21.99 2.35
C LYS A 138 -14.37 21.25 1.02
N CYS A 139 -15.48 20.90 0.38
CA CYS A 139 -15.48 20.24 -0.93
C CYS A 139 -14.90 21.16 -2.02
N ASN A 140 -15.31 22.43 -2.06
CA ASN A 140 -14.85 23.40 -3.04
C ASN A 140 -13.36 23.69 -2.88
N ARG A 141 -12.88 23.89 -1.64
CA ARG A 141 -11.45 24.05 -1.35
C ARG A 141 -10.64 22.85 -1.83
N ASN A 142 -11.08 21.63 -1.52
CA ASN A 142 -10.39 20.41 -1.96
C ASN A 142 -10.39 20.25 -3.48
N LYS A 143 -11.46 20.67 -4.17
CA LYS A 143 -11.54 20.68 -5.63
C LYS A 143 -10.53 21.66 -6.24
N GLY A 144 -10.44 22.87 -5.69
CA GLY A 144 -9.43 23.88 -6.07
C GLY A 144 -8.01 23.36 -5.89
N ASN A 145 -7.70 22.84 -4.69
CA ASN A 145 -6.37 22.26 -4.40
C ASN A 145 -6.02 21.09 -5.34
N ARG A 146 -7.01 20.28 -5.73
CA ARG A 146 -6.79 19.19 -6.69
C ARG A 146 -6.49 19.71 -8.10
N ALA A 147 -7.10 20.82 -8.52
CA ALA A 147 -6.87 21.43 -9.82
C ALA A 147 -5.45 22.02 -9.95
N LEU A 148 -4.86 22.47 -8.83
CA LEU A 148 -3.49 22.97 -8.78
C LEU A 148 -2.42 21.87 -8.87
N ARG A 149 -2.78 20.59 -8.68
CA ARG A 149 -1.81 19.48 -8.75
C ARG A 149 -1.34 19.25 -10.18
N LYS A 150 -0.15 19.76 -10.47
CA LYS A 150 0.64 19.46 -11.67
C LYS A 150 1.47 18.18 -11.47
N ASP A 151 2.09 17.70 -12.54
CA ASP A 151 3.07 16.60 -12.50
C ASP A 151 2.53 15.30 -11.85
N ASN A 152 1.43 14.77 -12.38
CA ASN A 152 0.87 13.51 -11.91
C ASN A 152 1.64 12.31 -12.50
N PRO A 153 1.87 11.23 -11.72
CA PRO A 153 2.48 10.01 -12.23
C PRO A 153 1.61 9.35 -13.32
N THR A 154 2.26 8.68 -14.26
CA THR A 154 1.65 7.99 -15.42
C THR A 154 1.59 6.47 -15.24
N THR A 155 1.92 5.95 -14.06
CA THR A 155 2.01 4.49 -13.77
C THR A 155 0.69 3.73 -13.86
N GLY A 156 -0.45 4.43 -13.88
CA GLY A 156 -1.78 3.81 -13.95
C GLY A 156 -2.09 2.97 -12.70
N ARG A 157 -2.39 1.68 -12.89
CA ARG A 157 -2.67 0.73 -11.80
C ARG A 157 -1.42 0.26 -11.06
N LYS A 158 -0.23 0.42 -11.67
CA LYS A 158 1.03 0.01 -11.08
C LYS A 158 1.38 0.94 -9.91
N SER A 159 1.53 0.35 -8.74
CA SER A 159 1.92 1.06 -7.52
C SER A 159 3.41 1.42 -7.57
N TYR A 160 3.82 2.44 -6.82
CA TYR A 160 5.25 2.76 -6.66
C TYR A 160 6.06 1.58 -6.12
N ALA A 161 5.47 0.75 -5.25
CA ALA A 161 6.12 -0.46 -4.73
C ALA A 161 6.44 -1.46 -5.84
N ARG A 162 5.50 -1.66 -6.79
CA ARG A 162 5.70 -2.54 -7.96
C ARG A 162 6.70 -1.97 -8.94
N VAL A 163 6.66 -0.65 -9.19
CA VAL A 163 7.66 0.01 -10.04
C VAL A 163 9.06 -0.15 -9.44
N ARG A 164 9.19 0.08 -8.13
CA ARG A 164 10.45 -0.09 -7.41
C ARG A 164 10.96 -1.53 -7.47
N ALA A 165 10.10 -2.52 -7.21
CA ALA A 165 10.49 -3.92 -7.30
C ALA A 165 11.00 -4.30 -8.71
N LYS A 166 10.36 -3.79 -9.77
CA LYS A 166 10.80 -4.00 -11.15
C LYS A 166 12.13 -3.33 -11.46
N LEU A 167 12.35 -2.12 -10.95
CA LEU A 167 13.63 -1.44 -11.10
C LEU A 167 14.76 -2.17 -10.34
N GLN A 168 14.48 -2.76 -9.17
CA GLN A 168 15.46 -3.58 -8.43
C GLN A 168 15.85 -4.83 -9.19
N THR A 169 14.92 -5.46 -9.92
CA THR A 169 15.25 -6.61 -10.77
C THR A 169 16.14 -6.23 -11.96
N THR A 170 16.02 -5.01 -12.47
CA THR A 170 16.87 -4.52 -13.59
C THR A 170 18.20 -3.95 -13.14
N LEU A 171 18.31 -3.51 -11.87
CA LEU A 171 19.51 -2.92 -11.28
C LEU A 171 19.88 -3.69 -10.00
N PRO A 172 20.42 -4.93 -10.13
CA PRO A 172 20.59 -5.84 -8.98
C PRO A 172 21.56 -5.32 -7.90
N ASN A 173 22.49 -4.43 -8.28
CA ASN A 173 23.56 -3.95 -7.40
C ASN A 173 23.16 -2.71 -6.57
N SER A 174 21.96 -2.16 -6.75
CA SER A 174 21.50 -0.97 -6.03
C SER A 174 20.54 -1.38 -4.90
N VAL A 175 21.04 -1.31 -3.65
CA VAL A 175 20.26 -1.59 -2.44
C VAL A 175 19.07 -0.62 -2.31
N ASP A 176 19.24 0.62 -2.74
CA ASP A 176 18.20 1.65 -2.76
C ASP A 176 18.21 2.41 -4.10
N ILE A 177 17.09 2.35 -4.83
CA ILE A 177 16.92 3.05 -6.10
C ILE A 177 16.82 4.56 -5.86
N PRO A 178 17.61 5.38 -6.56
CA PRO A 178 17.54 6.84 -6.53
C PRO A 178 16.12 7.38 -6.77
N LEU A 179 15.79 8.51 -6.14
CA LEU A 179 14.51 9.19 -6.33
C LEU A 179 14.39 9.74 -7.75
N SER A 180 15.47 10.22 -8.36
CA SER A 180 15.53 10.63 -9.77
C SER A 180 15.10 9.51 -10.71
N THR A 181 15.64 8.30 -10.53
CA THR A 181 15.27 7.10 -11.30
C THR A 181 13.80 6.73 -11.08
N MET A 182 13.32 6.76 -9.84
CA MET A 182 11.89 6.55 -9.54
C MET A 182 11.00 7.62 -10.18
N TYR A 183 11.45 8.87 -10.22
CA TYR A 183 10.71 9.98 -10.81
C TYR A 183 10.52 9.77 -12.31
N GLU A 184 11.60 9.50 -13.03
CA GLU A 184 11.59 9.21 -14.47
C GLU A 184 10.70 8.00 -14.78
N ALA A 185 10.93 6.88 -14.09
CA ALA A 185 10.19 5.64 -14.32
C ALA A 185 8.67 5.79 -14.08
N THR A 186 8.28 6.63 -13.13
CA THR A 186 6.87 6.81 -12.76
C THR A 186 6.13 7.83 -13.63
N ARG A 187 6.86 8.61 -14.42
CA ARG A 187 6.33 9.65 -15.31
C ARG A 187 6.57 9.37 -16.79
N LYS A 188 7.28 8.29 -17.11
CA LYS A 188 7.42 7.77 -18.47
C LYS A 188 6.05 7.62 -19.13
N ARG A 189 5.88 8.27 -20.27
CA ARG A 189 4.65 8.18 -21.08
C ARG A 189 4.76 7.01 -22.03
N THR A 190 3.68 6.24 -22.13
CA THR A 190 3.50 5.23 -23.19
C THR A 190 3.29 5.91 -24.54
N GLU A 191 4.03 5.46 -25.54
CA GLU A 191 3.89 5.88 -26.94
C GLU A 191 2.47 5.59 -27.46
N GLY A 192 1.97 6.47 -28.33
CA GLY A 192 0.60 6.38 -28.89
C GLY A 192 -0.54 6.71 -27.92
N ARG A 193 -0.26 6.91 -26.62
CA ARG A 193 -1.30 7.30 -25.65
C ARG A 193 -1.45 8.81 -25.56
N GLN A 194 -2.68 9.29 -25.65
CA GLN A 194 -2.99 10.71 -25.43
C GLN A 194 -3.07 11.05 -23.94
N TYR A 195 -2.43 12.14 -23.54
CA TYR A 195 -2.43 12.66 -22.17
C TYR A 195 -3.03 14.06 -22.13
N LYS A 196 -3.77 14.36 -21.05
CA LYS A 196 -4.44 15.67 -20.89
C LYS A 196 -3.50 16.82 -20.51
N GLY A 197 -2.29 16.55 -20.03
CA GLY A 197 -1.35 17.56 -19.57
C GLY A 197 -0.09 17.62 -20.41
N SER A 198 0.57 18.78 -20.44
CA SER A 198 1.90 18.94 -21.08
C SER A 198 2.92 18.01 -20.41
N TYR A 199 3.89 17.55 -21.21
CA TYR A 199 5.05 16.77 -20.74
C TYR A 199 6.29 17.64 -20.56
N GLU A 200 6.30 18.86 -21.11
CA GLU A 200 7.50 19.68 -21.26
C GLU A 200 8.16 19.98 -19.91
N ASP A 201 7.38 20.40 -18.91
CA ASP A 201 7.89 20.65 -17.54
C ASP A 201 8.49 19.40 -16.90
N THR A 202 7.86 18.23 -17.09
CA THR A 202 8.38 16.96 -16.57
C THR A 202 9.66 16.55 -17.31
N ALA A 203 9.71 16.74 -18.63
CA ALA A 203 10.86 16.41 -19.46
C ALA A 203 12.06 17.31 -19.13
N ALA A 204 11.84 18.62 -18.99
CA ALA A 204 12.85 19.58 -18.59
C ALA A 204 13.47 19.20 -17.25
N LYS A 205 12.64 18.84 -16.26
CA LYS A 205 13.12 18.35 -14.95
C LYS A 205 13.94 17.06 -15.06
N ILE A 206 13.54 16.13 -15.93
CA ILE A 206 14.31 14.89 -16.14
C ILE A 206 15.67 15.19 -16.75
N ILE A 207 15.73 16.10 -17.72
CA ILE A 207 17.00 16.53 -18.33
C ILE A 207 17.88 17.23 -17.29
N GLU A 208 17.33 18.17 -16.52
CA GLU A 208 18.06 18.89 -15.47
C GLU A 208 18.62 17.93 -14.40
N MET A 209 17.86 16.92 -13.99
CA MET A 209 18.34 15.90 -13.05
C MET A 209 19.50 15.07 -13.63
N LYS A 210 19.42 14.70 -14.92
CA LYS A 210 20.49 13.93 -15.59
C LYS A 210 21.77 14.74 -15.75
N ASN A 211 21.66 15.99 -16.19
CA ASN A 211 22.81 16.88 -16.30
C ASN A 211 23.50 17.06 -14.94
N TYR A 212 22.71 17.27 -13.86
CA TYR A 212 23.27 17.36 -12.51
C TYR A 212 24.02 16.09 -12.08
N GLU A 213 23.45 14.91 -12.35
CA GLU A 213 24.08 13.63 -12.03
C GLU A 213 25.35 13.38 -12.87
N GLU A 214 25.38 13.81 -14.13
CA GLU A 214 26.57 13.76 -14.99
C GLU A 214 27.68 14.68 -14.46
N ASP A 215 27.35 15.93 -14.10
CA ASP A 215 28.31 16.93 -13.62
C ASP A 215 28.90 16.61 -12.22
N ASN A 216 28.18 15.83 -11.39
CA ASN A 216 28.58 15.56 -9.99
C ASN A 216 29.04 14.10 -9.75
N ASN A 217 29.21 13.30 -10.81
CA ASN A 217 29.72 11.92 -10.68
C ASN A 217 31.25 11.84 -10.52
N GLU A 218 31.99 12.96 -10.53
CA GLU A 218 33.45 12.99 -10.48
C GLU A 218 34.08 13.20 -9.08
N GLU A 219 33.32 13.52 -8.02
CA GLU A 219 33.91 13.72 -6.68
C GLU A 219 33.30 12.80 -5.63
N GLY A 220 34.16 12.07 -4.91
CA GLY A 220 33.85 10.99 -3.97
C GLY A 220 33.15 11.38 -2.66
N GLU A 221 32.25 12.37 -2.71
CA GLU A 221 31.27 12.62 -1.65
C GLU A 221 29.91 11.97 -2.03
N ALA A 222 29.07 11.65 -1.05
CA ALA A 222 27.76 11.06 -1.33
C ALA A 222 26.87 12.09 -2.05
N ALA A 223 26.94 12.12 -3.38
CA ALA A 223 26.24 13.06 -4.23
C ALA A 223 24.75 13.13 -3.86
N VAL A 224 24.25 14.36 -3.74
CA VAL A 224 22.82 14.61 -3.47
C VAL A 224 22.02 14.08 -4.66
N ASP A 225 20.88 13.41 -4.42
CA ASP A 225 20.05 12.90 -5.51
C ASP A 225 19.52 14.05 -6.38
N GLY A 226 19.62 13.93 -7.72
CA GLY A 226 19.18 14.99 -8.64
C GLY A 226 17.72 15.42 -8.43
N TYR A 227 16.87 14.51 -7.96
CA TYR A 227 15.49 14.83 -7.58
C TYR A 227 15.41 15.88 -6.48
N ASP A 228 16.27 15.78 -5.48
CA ASP A 228 16.26 16.70 -4.34
C ASP A 228 16.72 18.10 -4.76
N VAL A 229 17.63 18.20 -5.73
CA VAL A 229 18.10 19.49 -6.29
C VAL A 229 17.03 20.14 -7.17
N VAL A 230 16.49 19.39 -8.13
CA VAL A 230 15.63 19.93 -9.21
C VAL A 230 14.18 20.07 -8.78
N VAL A 231 13.66 19.08 -8.04
CA VAL A 231 12.23 19.00 -7.72
C VAL A 231 11.92 19.41 -6.29
N SER A 232 12.83 19.15 -5.34
CA SER A 232 12.53 19.35 -3.90
C SER A 232 12.70 20.80 -3.42
N LYS A 233 11.83 21.71 -3.89
CA LYS A 233 11.69 23.05 -3.28
C LYS A 233 10.54 23.17 -2.27
N GLU A 234 9.66 22.16 -2.18
CA GLU A 234 8.57 22.12 -1.20
C GLU A 234 8.63 20.83 -0.37
N LYS A 235 8.95 20.95 0.91
CA LYS A 235 8.98 19.83 1.87
C LYS A 235 7.57 19.28 2.08
N SER A 236 7.16 18.33 1.24
CA SER A 236 6.00 17.48 1.49
C SER A 236 6.19 16.74 2.82
N GLY A 237 5.19 16.84 3.72
CA GLY A 237 5.28 16.26 5.06
C GLY A 237 5.42 14.72 5.13
N GLY A 238 5.26 13.99 4.02
CA GLY A 238 5.31 12.52 3.97
C GLY A 238 6.35 11.94 3.00
N PRO A 239 6.64 10.62 3.09
CA PRO A 239 7.58 9.94 2.19
C PRO A 239 7.22 10.09 0.71
N ILE A 240 8.21 10.48 -0.09
CA ILE A 240 8.06 10.71 -1.54
C ILE A 240 8.24 9.39 -2.29
N MET A 241 7.37 9.11 -3.26
CA MET A 241 7.46 7.97 -4.19
C MET A 241 7.67 6.57 -3.55
N CYS A 242 7.41 6.42 -2.25
CA CYS A 242 7.54 5.14 -1.52
C CYS A 242 6.29 4.27 -1.57
N GLY A 243 5.20 4.75 -2.17
CA GLY A 243 3.92 4.05 -2.21
C GLY A 243 3.09 4.23 -0.94
N ARG A 244 1.95 3.55 -0.90
CA ARG A 244 0.94 3.70 0.13
C ARG A 244 1.39 3.08 1.45
N GLY A 245 1.04 3.72 2.56
CA GLY A 245 1.21 3.16 3.91
C GLY A 245 2.60 3.35 4.53
N VAL A 246 3.58 3.79 3.75
CA VAL A 246 4.94 4.07 4.22
C VAL A 246 4.97 5.41 4.96
N THR A 247 5.61 5.42 6.12
CA THR A 247 5.82 6.60 6.96
C THR A 247 7.31 6.92 7.08
N LYS A 248 7.64 8.14 7.54
CA LYS A 248 9.04 8.54 7.78
C LYS A 248 9.73 7.63 8.81
N LYS A 249 8.97 7.17 9.82
CA LYS A 249 9.44 6.20 10.82
C LYS A 249 9.80 4.86 10.18
N ASP A 250 8.94 4.35 9.29
CA ASP A 250 9.22 3.10 8.59
C ASP A 250 10.55 3.18 7.80
N LEU A 251 10.82 4.33 7.16
CA LEU A 251 12.09 4.57 6.45
C LEU A 251 13.30 4.69 7.40
N ALA A 252 13.16 5.40 8.52
CA ALA A 252 14.23 5.57 9.51
C ALA A 252 14.65 4.22 10.10
N ASN A 253 13.68 3.40 10.52
CA ASN A 253 13.93 2.07 11.06
C ASN A 253 14.65 1.16 10.05
N THR A 254 14.42 1.36 8.74
CA THR A 254 15.13 0.56 7.72
C THR A 254 16.61 0.94 7.62
N LYS A 255 16.93 2.24 7.79
CA LYS A 255 18.32 2.72 7.82
C LYS A 255 19.05 2.21 9.06
N GLU A 256 18.37 2.16 10.21
CA GLU A 256 18.93 1.58 11.45
C GLU A 256 19.26 0.09 11.29
N THR A 257 18.37 -0.70 10.66
CA THR A 257 18.66 -2.11 10.36
C THR A 257 19.83 -2.29 9.40
N VAL A 258 19.97 -1.40 8.40
CA VAL A 258 21.11 -1.44 7.47
C VAL A 258 22.43 -1.00 8.13
N HIS A 259 22.39 0.00 9.03
CA HIS A 259 23.55 0.39 9.84
C HIS A 259 24.00 -0.71 10.81
N GLN A 260 23.08 -1.52 11.34
CA GLN A 260 23.44 -2.72 12.12
C GLN A 260 24.02 -3.86 11.27
N SER A 261 23.85 -3.82 9.94
CA SER A 261 24.35 -4.86 9.01
C SER A 261 25.74 -4.59 8.41
N HIS A 262 26.50 -3.63 8.98
CA HIS A 262 27.90 -3.36 8.67
C HIS A 262 28.67 -3.47 10.01
N VAL A 263 29.53 -4.44 10.32
CA VAL A 263 30.19 -5.57 9.64
C VAL A 263 30.15 -6.74 10.63
N MET A 264 29.49 -7.85 10.30
CA MET A 264 29.81 -9.14 10.94
C MET A 264 30.76 -9.86 9.98
N THR A 265 31.94 -10.21 10.48
CA THR A 265 32.97 -10.91 9.69
C THR A 265 32.51 -12.34 9.38
N SER A 266 33.14 -13.01 8.40
CA SER A 266 32.83 -14.42 8.09
C SER A 266 32.91 -15.32 9.33
N ASN A 267 33.84 -15.02 10.25
CA ASN A 267 34.03 -15.74 11.50
C ASN A 267 32.87 -15.54 12.47
N ASP A 268 32.22 -14.38 12.47
CA ASP A 268 31.07 -14.10 13.34
C ASP A 268 29.82 -14.87 12.85
N MET A 269 29.65 -15.01 11.54
CA MET A 269 28.61 -15.84 10.95
C MET A 269 28.81 -17.33 11.26
N GLU A 270 30.05 -17.83 11.21
CA GLU A 270 30.38 -19.20 11.61
C GLU A 270 30.13 -19.46 13.10
N THR A 271 30.40 -18.46 13.95
CA THR A 271 30.13 -18.52 15.39
C THR A 271 28.63 -18.54 15.68
N ILE A 272 27.83 -17.74 14.98
CA ILE A 272 26.37 -17.76 15.10
C ILE A 272 25.78 -19.07 14.57
N MET A 273 26.30 -19.58 13.44
CA MET A 273 25.80 -20.84 12.88
C MET A 273 26.17 -22.05 13.75
N SER A 274 27.34 -22.05 14.41
CA SER A 274 27.74 -23.12 15.33
C SER A 274 26.96 -23.08 16.66
N THR A 275 26.66 -21.90 17.19
CA THR A 275 25.82 -21.74 18.39
C THR A 275 24.37 -22.17 18.12
N LEU A 276 23.79 -21.78 16.99
CA LEU A 276 22.46 -22.23 16.58
C LEU A 276 22.38 -23.75 16.36
N ARG A 277 23.44 -24.37 15.82
CA ARG A 277 23.50 -25.84 15.68
C ARG A 277 23.48 -26.53 17.04
N LYS A 278 24.28 -26.07 18.00
CA LYS A 278 24.28 -26.60 19.37
C LYS A 278 22.91 -26.46 20.05
N GLU A 279 22.24 -25.31 19.92
CA GLU A 279 20.91 -25.12 20.52
C GLU A 279 19.85 -26.06 19.91
N ILE A 280 19.95 -26.36 18.61
CA ILE A 280 19.06 -27.32 17.95
C ILE A 280 19.33 -28.74 18.45
N GLU A 281 20.60 -29.11 18.60
CA GLU A 281 21.02 -30.42 19.14
C GLU A 281 20.52 -30.60 20.58
N GLU A 282 20.74 -29.63 21.48
CA GLU A 282 20.24 -29.70 22.85
C GLU A 282 18.71 -29.79 22.93
N LYS A 283 17.99 -29.09 22.03
CA LYS A 283 16.53 -29.19 21.95
C LYS A 283 16.05 -30.55 21.43
N ASN A 284 16.79 -31.16 20.52
CA ASN A 284 16.46 -32.49 20.02
C ASN A 284 16.74 -33.56 21.09
N GLU A 285 17.86 -33.49 21.80
CA GLU A 285 18.19 -34.39 22.91
C GLU A 285 17.15 -34.31 24.05
N LYS A 286 16.70 -33.10 24.40
CA LYS A 286 15.63 -32.91 25.39
C LYS A 286 14.31 -33.54 24.94
N LYS A 287 13.95 -33.38 23.66
CA LYS A 287 12.75 -34.01 23.09
C LYS A 287 12.85 -35.54 23.09
N ASP A 288 14.02 -36.08 22.78
CA ASP A 288 14.24 -37.52 22.77
C ASP A 288 14.15 -38.09 24.20
N ALA A 289 14.71 -37.40 25.19
CA ALA A 289 14.57 -37.76 26.60
C ALA A 289 13.11 -37.70 27.10
N GLU A 290 12.35 -36.67 26.71
CA GLU A 290 10.92 -36.57 27.02
C GLU A 290 10.11 -37.71 26.36
N LEU A 291 10.43 -38.06 25.12
CA LEU A 291 9.82 -39.19 24.39
C LEU A 291 10.12 -40.53 25.07
N GLU A 292 11.36 -40.74 25.52
CA GLU A 292 11.79 -41.93 26.24
C GLU A 292 11.07 -42.05 27.59
N GLN A 293 10.93 -40.94 28.32
CA GLN A 293 10.21 -40.89 29.58
C GLN A 293 8.73 -41.21 29.39
N MET A 294 8.08 -40.62 28.38
CA MET A 294 6.70 -40.94 28.01
C MET A 294 6.51 -42.40 27.58
N ARG A 295 7.51 -43.02 26.94
CA ARG A 295 7.45 -44.46 26.61
C ARG A 295 7.50 -45.33 27.86
N LYS A 296 8.39 -45.03 28.81
CA LYS A 296 8.50 -45.75 30.09
C LYS A 296 7.22 -45.60 30.93
N GLU A 297 6.64 -44.41 30.98
CA GLU A 297 5.37 -44.17 31.67
C GLU A 297 4.22 -44.99 31.06
N ARG A 298 4.13 -45.06 29.73
CA ARG A 298 3.14 -45.90 29.02
C ARG A 298 3.34 -47.40 29.24
N GLU A 299 4.57 -47.86 29.42
CA GLU A 299 4.85 -49.28 29.71
C GLU A 299 4.47 -49.65 31.14
N VAL A 300 4.71 -48.76 32.11
CA VAL A 300 4.26 -48.93 33.50
C VAL A 300 2.73 -48.90 33.61
N GLU A 301 2.06 -48.04 32.83
CA GLU A 301 0.60 -47.96 32.79
C GLU A 301 -0.05 -49.21 32.16
N LYS A 302 0.64 -49.89 31.23
CA LYS A 302 0.19 -51.17 30.66
C LYS A 302 0.41 -52.39 31.56
N GLN A 303 1.19 -52.27 32.63
CA GLN A 303 1.47 -53.34 33.59
C GLN A 303 0.61 -53.26 34.87
N LYS A 304 -0.27 -52.26 34.98
CA LYS A 304 -1.34 -52.18 35.99
C LYS A 304 -2.65 -52.68 35.42
#